data_AF-A0A2M8UP86-F1
#
_entry.id   AF-A0A2M8UP86-F1
#
_cell.length_a   1.000
_cell.length_b   1.000
_cell.length_c   1.000
_cell.angle_alpha   90.00
_cell.angle_beta   90.00
_cell.angle_gamma   90.00
#
_symmetry.space_group_name_H-M   'P 1'
#
loop_
_entity.id
_entity.type
_entity.pdbx_description
1 polymer ?
#
loop_
_entity_poly.entity_id
_entity_poly.type
_entity_poly.pdbx_seq_one_letter_code
_entity_poly.pdbx_strand_id
1 'polypeptide(L)'
;MRSLAVKPARLVSRLLAPLVLLVAATAHSELRSLDDAEMADVSGQDGVSLSVNFNLAANTADTRCPGGCGARLAIQPLNSTGYIVLDNIKGTFSFDGMSIDMVTINNGFNGDGALFNRQAMKIGLSNASATNLQFTLGGANQGKVSGSGLQQTNLLTYQATGAVKLTGNVYVFGTP
;
A
#
# COMPACT_ATOMS: atom_id res chain seq x y z
N MET A 1 9.48 22.59 -86.72
CA MET A 1 8.42 23.34 -85.99
C MET A 1 7.17 22.46 -86.02
N ARG A 2 6.43 22.13 -84.96
CA ARG A 2 6.46 22.40 -83.51
C ARG A 2 5.74 21.22 -82.84
N SER A 3 6.19 20.88 -81.63
CA SER A 3 5.66 19.82 -80.75
C SER A 3 4.33 20.25 -80.10
N LEU A 4 3.35 19.36 -80.00
CA LEU A 4 2.10 19.51 -79.22
C LEU A 4 2.22 18.66 -77.95
N ALA A 5 2.40 19.34 -76.81
CA ALA A 5 2.45 18.74 -75.49
C ALA A 5 1.04 18.70 -74.86
N VAL A 6 0.61 17.51 -74.45
CA VAL A 6 -0.60 17.28 -73.64
C VAL A 6 -0.27 17.57 -72.16
N LYS A 7 -1.12 18.35 -71.49
CA LYS A 7 -0.99 18.73 -70.07
C LYS A 7 -2.12 18.06 -69.26
N PRO A 8 -1.84 17.34 -68.15
CA PRO A 8 -2.86 16.58 -67.45
C PRO A 8 -3.63 17.40 -66.41
N ALA A 9 -4.92 17.04 -66.32
CA ALA A 9 -5.82 17.03 -65.16
C ALA A 9 -5.52 17.97 -63.97
N ARG A 10 -6.25 19.10 -63.91
CA ARG A 10 -6.45 19.91 -62.68
C ARG A 10 -7.88 19.88 -62.16
N LEU A 11 -8.77 19.08 -62.75
CA LEU A 11 -10.22 19.15 -62.48
C LEU A 11 -10.68 18.25 -61.32
N VAL A 12 -9.93 17.18 -61.00
CA VAL A 12 -10.33 16.18 -59.97
C VAL A 12 -10.16 16.72 -58.54
N SER A 13 -9.27 17.70 -58.32
CA SER A 13 -8.98 18.23 -56.97
C SER A 13 -10.08 19.14 -56.42
N ARG A 14 -10.92 19.76 -57.25
CA ARG A 14 -11.94 20.73 -56.79
C ARG A 14 -13.25 20.10 -56.31
N LEU A 15 -13.51 18.85 -56.69
CA LEU A 15 -14.70 18.10 -56.26
C LEU A 15 -14.46 17.25 -55.01
N LEU A 16 -13.19 17.01 -54.62
CA LEU A 16 -12.86 16.27 -53.41
C LEU A 16 -13.09 17.09 -52.13
N ALA A 17 -12.89 18.42 -52.20
CA ALA A 17 -13.03 19.32 -51.06
C ALA A 17 -14.43 19.33 -50.42
N PRO A 18 -15.55 19.45 -51.16
CA PRO A 18 -16.89 19.44 -50.56
C PRO A 18 -17.28 18.05 -50.00
N LEU A 19 -16.73 16.96 -50.55
CA LEU A 19 -17.01 15.60 -50.10
C LEU A 19 -16.36 15.29 -48.74
N VAL A 20 -15.13 15.79 -48.51
CA VAL A 20 -14.43 15.65 -47.22
C VAL A 20 -15.13 16.46 -46.12
N LEU A 21 -15.70 17.62 -46.44
CA LEU A 21 -16.50 18.42 -45.50
C LEU A 21 -17.81 17.74 -45.07
N LEU A 22 -18.46 16.97 -45.95
CA LEU A 22 -19.68 16.24 -45.60
C LEU A 22 -19.40 15.03 -44.67
N VAL A 23 -18.25 14.37 -44.83
CA VAL A 23 -17.87 13.23 -43.97
C VAL A 23 -17.52 13.70 -42.55
N ALA A 24 -16.91 14.88 -42.42
CA ALA A 24 -16.60 15.48 -41.10
C ALA A 24 -17.87 15.79 -40.28
N ALA A 25 -19.00 16.07 -40.92
CA ALA A 25 -20.26 16.34 -40.21
C ALA A 25 -20.90 15.09 -39.58
N THR A 26 -20.50 13.89 -40.00
CA THR A 26 -20.95 12.61 -39.42
C THR A 26 -20.08 12.12 -38.27
N ALA A 27 -18.96 12.81 -38.00
CA ALA A 27 -18.15 12.59 -36.82
C ALA A 27 -18.82 13.26 -35.60
N HIS A 28 -19.94 12.67 -35.15
CA HIS A 28 -20.51 12.98 -33.86
C HIS A 28 -19.55 12.44 -32.78
N SER A 29 -18.68 13.33 -32.31
CA SER A 29 -18.01 13.18 -31.02
C SER A 29 -19.09 13.21 -29.94
N GLU A 30 -19.69 12.06 -29.63
CA GLU A 30 -20.44 11.90 -28.39
C GLU A 30 -19.44 11.87 -27.23
N LEU A 31 -19.11 13.06 -26.72
CA LEU A 31 -18.63 13.20 -25.36
C LEU A 31 -19.76 12.73 -24.44
N ARG A 32 -19.80 11.43 -24.15
CA ARG A 32 -20.64 10.93 -23.06
C ARG A 32 -20.08 11.56 -21.79
N SER A 33 -20.95 12.28 -21.07
CA SER A 33 -20.72 12.59 -19.67
C SER A 33 -20.41 11.28 -18.97
N LEU A 34 -19.18 11.12 -18.47
CA LEU A 34 -18.94 10.10 -17.46
C LEU A 34 -19.85 10.46 -16.30
N ASP A 35 -20.65 9.50 -15.86
CA ASP A 35 -21.52 9.68 -14.71
C ASP A 35 -20.65 9.80 -13.46
N ASP A 36 -21.01 10.68 -12.52
CA ASP A 36 -20.24 10.87 -11.29
C ASP A 36 -20.12 9.57 -10.48
N ALA A 37 -21.03 8.59 -10.66
CA ALA A 37 -20.90 7.27 -10.06
C ALA A 37 -19.78 6.41 -10.67
N GLU A 38 -19.49 6.55 -11.97
CA GLU A 38 -18.35 5.87 -12.61
C GLU A 38 -17.02 6.54 -12.21
N MET A 39 -17.01 7.86 -12.03
CA MET A 39 -15.84 8.56 -11.48
C MET A 39 -15.63 8.30 -9.99
N ALA A 40 -16.69 8.08 -9.21
CA ALA A 40 -16.60 7.71 -7.79
C ALA A 40 -15.99 6.31 -7.60
N ASP A 41 -16.24 5.38 -8.52
CA ASP A 41 -15.60 4.06 -8.51
C ASP A 41 -14.08 4.16 -8.74
N VAL A 42 -13.63 5.05 -9.64
CA VAL A 42 -12.21 5.23 -9.95
C VAL A 42 -11.48 6.11 -8.93
N SER A 43 -12.17 7.12 -8.37
CA SER A 43 -11.58 8.09 -7.43
C SER A 43 -11.23 7.50 -6.05
N GLY A 44 -11.58 6.24 -5.77
CA GLY A 44 -11.24 5.52 -4.54
C GLY A 44 -10.31 4.31 -4.72
N GLN A 45 -9.87 4.01 -5.95
CA GLN A 45 -9.06 2.81 -6.26
C GLN A 45 -7.55 3.01 -6.16
N ASP A 46 -7.08 4.26 -6.11
CA ASP A 46 -5.67 4.54 -5.96
C ASP A 46 -5.27 4.53 -4.48
N GLY A 47 -4.73 3.39 -4.06
CA GLY A 47 -4.07 3.26 -2.78
C GLY A 47 -2.97 4.30 -2.61
N VAL A 48 -2.83 4.82 -1.39
CA VAL A 48 -1.81 5.85 -1.07
C VAL A 48 -0.44 5.20 -1.10
N SER A 49 0.49 5.69 -1.94
CA SER A 49 1.89 5.27 -1.95
C SER A 49 2.73 6.20 -1.07
N LEU A 50 3.43 5.65 -0.08
CA LEU A 50 4.29 6.38 0.84
C LEU A 50 5.71 5.80 0.81
N SER A 51 6.70 6.67 0.65
CA SER A 51 8.09 6.36 1.00
C SER A 51 8.45 7.07 2.29
N VAL A 52 8.71 6.29 3.34
CA VAL A 52 8.88 6.78 4.71
C VAL A 52 10.05 6.08 5.37
N ASN A 53 10.85 6.86 6.11
CA ASN A 53 11.90 6.33 6.94
C ASN A 53 11.51 6.52 8.41
N PHE A 54 11.18 5.43 9.09
CA PHE A 54 10.81 5.48 10.50
C PHE A 54 12.04 5.23 11.36
N ASN A 55 12.35 6.19 12.24
CA ASN A 55 13.29 5.99 13.32
C ASN A 55 12.49 5.77 14.61
N LEU A 56 12.56 4.58 15.19
CA LEU A 56 11.92 4.31 16.48
C LEU A 56 12.81 4.89 17.59
N ALA A 57 12.48 6.11 18.02
CA ALA A 57 13.10 6.70 19.18
C ALA A 57 12.71 5.91 20.44
N ALA A 58 13.69 5.57 21.28
CA ALA A 58 13.43 4.90 22.54
C ALA A 58 12.68 5.87 23.48
N ASN A 59 11.48 5.50 23.91
CA ASN A 59 10.81 6.19 25.01
C ASN A 59 11.23 5.54 26.32
N THR A 60 12.07 6.22 27.10
CA THR A 60 12.59 5.68 28.37
C THR A 60 11.51 5.34 29.38
N ALA A 61 10.31 5.93 29.27
CA ALA A 61 9.16 5.57 30.11
C ALA A 61 8.53 4.22 29.72
N ASP A 62 8.70 3.77 28.48
CA ASP A 62 8.09 2.54 27.94
C ASP A 62 9.13 1.43 27.65
N THR A 63 10.38 1.58 28.11
CA THR A 63 11.47 0.60 27.93
C THR A 63 11.93 -0.04 29.24
N ARG A 64 12.29 -1.33 29.20
CA ARG A 64 12.72 -2.12 30.38
C ARG A 64 14.14 -1.86 30.87
N CYS A 65 14.97 -1.11 30.14
CA CYS A 65 16.37 -0.90 30.51
C CYS A 65 16.71 0.59 30.70
N PRO A 66 17.69 0.91 31.56
CA PRO A 66 18.17 2.27 31.74
C PRO A 66 18.65 2.89 30.42
N GLY A 67 18.18 4.09 30.08
CA GLY A 67 18.59 4.83 28.89
C GLY A 67 17.84 4.50 27.60
N GLY A 68 16.91 3.54 27.60
CA GLY A 68 16.06 3.22 26.45
C GLY A 68 16.66 2.18 25.49
N CYS A 69 16.09 0.97 25.46
CA CYS A 69 16.53 -0.15 24.62
C CYS A 69 15.69 -0.34 23.34
N GLY A 70 14.98 0.69 22.88
CA GLY A 70 14.15 0.61 21.68
C GLY A 70 12.66 0.75 21.98
N ALA A 71 11.82 0.46 21.00
CA ALA A 71 10.37 0.58 21.18
C ALA A 71 9.74 -0.70 21.72
N ARG A 72 8.53 -0.56 22.24
CA ARG A 72 7.68 -1.65 22.71
C ARG A 72 6.31 -1.55 22.04
N LEU A 73 5.84 -2.66 21.49
CA LEU A 73 4.45 -2.88 21.10
C LEU A 73 3.86 -3.95 22.02
N ALA A 74 2.71 -3.65 22.61
CA ALA A 74 1.98 -4.59 23.44
C ALA A 74 0.55 -4.75 22.92
N ILE A 75 0.13 -6.00 22.76
CA ILE A 75 -1.20 -6.37 22.32
C ILE A 75 -1.84 -7.18 23.43
N GLN A 76 -3.03 -6.78 23.86
CA GLN A 76 -3.85 -7.57 24.77
C GLN A 76 -4.84 -8.39 23.93
N PRO A 77 -4.72 -9.73 23.91
CA PRO A 77 -5.74 -10.55 23.27
C PRO A 77 -7.10 -10.35 23.93
N LEU A 78 -8.17 -10.54 23.16
CA LEU A 78 -9.54 -10.45 23.67
C LEU A 78 -9.72 -11.45 24.83
N ASN A 79 -10.31 -10.99 25.93
CA ASN A 79 -10.52 -11.76 27.16
C ASN A 79 -9.24 -12.26 27.85
N SER A 80 -8.07 -11.66 27.60
CA SER A 80 -6.81 -11.96 28.29
C SER A 80 -6.50 -10.91 29.36
N THR A 81 -5.94 -11.34 30.49
CA THR A 81 -5.34 -10.44 31.50
C THR A 81 -3.85 -10.17 31.24
N GLY A 82 -3.23 -10.93 30.33
CA GLY A 82 -1.84 -10.77 29.92
C GLY A 82 -1.71 -10.18 28.51
N TYR A 83 -0.49 -9.75 28.19
CA TYR A 83 -0.11 -9.11 26.94
C TYR A 83 0.88 -9.98 26.17
N ILE A 84 0.72 -10.02 24.85
CA ILE A 84 1.78 -10.43 23.93
C ILE A 84 2.55 -9.16 23.56
N VAL A 85 3.88 -9.20 23.71
CA VAL A 85 4.71 -8.01 23.50
C VAL A 85 5.83 -8.27 22.51
N LEU A 86 6.05 -7.30 21.63
CA LEU A 86 7.29 -7.13 20.88
C LEU A 86 8.05 -6.00 21.55
N ASP A 87 9.14 -6.35 22.20
CA ASP A 87 9.91 -5.47 23.08
C ASP A 87 11.32 -5.28 22.55
N ASN A 88 12.01 -4.23 23.01
CA ASN A 88 13.35 -3.88 22.55
C ASN A 88 13.48 -3.80 21.02
N ILE A 89 12.44 -3.30 20.34
CA ILE A 89 12.45 -3.13 18.88
C ILE A 89 13.47 -2.05 18.54
N LYS A 90 14.54 -2.44 17.86
CA LYS A 90 15.61 -1.54 17.38
C LYS A 90 15.94 -1.85 15.92
N GLY A 91 16.50 -0.85 15.26
CA GLY A 91 16.98 -0.95 13.88
C GLY A 91 16.59 0.28 13.08
N THR A 92 17.06 0.33 11.84
CA THR A 92 16.68 1.37 10.87
C THR A 92 15.71 0.77 9.89
N PHE A 93 14.49 1.30 9.82
CA PHE A 93 13.43 0.83 8.93
C PHE A 93 13.25 1.77 7.75
N SER A 94 13.27 1.21 6.54
CA SER A 94 13.07 1.93 5.29
C SER A 94 11.94 1.28 4.51
N PHE A 95 10.97 2.09 4.10
CA PHE A 95 9.86 1.67 3.26
C PHE A 95 9.91 2.48 1.98
N ASP A 96 10.18 1.79 0.88
CA ASP A 96 10.16 2.38 -0.45
C ASP A 96 9.06 1.72 -1.29
N GLY A 97 8.12 2.55 -1.76
CA GLY A 97 6.93 2.08 -2.46
C GLY A 97 5.97 1.25 -1.59
N MET A 98 5.75 1.67 -0.34
CA MET A 98 4.67 1.11 0.49
C MET A 98 3.33 1.65 -0.01
N SER A 99 2.32 0.81 -0.17
CA SER A 99 0.96 1.23 -0.52
C SER A 99 -0.04 0.87 0.57
N ILE A 100 -1.09 1.68 0.72
CA ILE A 100 -2.23 1.39 1.60
C ILE A 100 -3.50 1.44 0.77
N ASP A 101 -4.28 0.36 0.81
CA ASP A 101 -5.49 0.19 0.01
C ASP A 101 -6.57 -0.53 0.84
N MET A 102 -7.84 -0.24 0.56
CA MET A 102 -8.99 -0.92 1.15
C MET A 102 -9.54 -1.93 0.15
N VAL A 103 -9.30 -3.21 0.40
CA VAL A 103 -9.72 -4.28 -0.50
C VAL A 103 -10.84 -5.10 0.09
N THR A 104 -11.70 -5.64 -0.77
CA THR A 104 -12.66 -6.68 -0.36
C THR A 104 -12.02 -8.05 -0.56
N ILE A 105 -11.91 -8.83 0.53
CA ILE A 105 -11.45 -10.21 0.47
C ILE A 105 -12.69 -11.10 0.46
N ASN A 106 -13.05 -11.60 -0.72
CA ASN A 106 -14.18 -12.50 -0.97
C ASN A 106 -13.76 -13.79 -1.71
N ASN A 107 -12.46 -13.98 -1.94
CA ASN A 107 -11.87 -15.16 -2.57
C ASN A 107 -10.40 -15.33 -2.13
N GLY A 108 -9.73 -16.39 -2.60
CA GLY A 108 -8.32 -16.67 -2.26
C GLY A 108 -8.14 -17.36 -0.91
N PHE A 109 -6.89 -17.42 -0.42
CA PHE A 109 -6.51 -18.03 0.87
C PHE A 109 -7.04 -19.47 1.03
N ASN A 110 -6.86 -20.30 -0.01
CA ASN A 110 -7.36 -21.68 -0.02
C ASN A 110 -8.88 -21.82 0.22
N GLY A 111 -9.65 -20.79 -0.14
CA GLY A 111 -11.11 -20.75 0.01
C GLY A 111 -11.60 -19.91 1.19
N ASP A 112 -10.73 -19.59 2.15
CA ASP A 112 -11.10 -18.85 3.37
C ASP A 112 -11.58 -17.42 3.05
N GLY A 113 -11.09 -16.83 1.95
CA GLY A 113 -11.54 -15.50 1.55
C GLY A 113 -13.04 -15.43 1.26
N ALA A 114 -13.64 -16.50 0.73
CA ALA A 114 -15.09 -16.55 0.49
C ALA A 114 -15.89 -16.61 1.80
N LEU A 115 -15.34 -17.24 2.85
CA LEU A 115 -15.94 -17.28 4.18
C LEU A 115 -15.79 -15.93 4.92
N PHE A 116 -14.68 -15.23 4.69
CA PHE A 116 -14.43 -13.92 5.29
C PHE A 116 -15.35 -12.84 4.68
N ASN A 117 -15.37 -12.72 3.35
CA ASN A 117 -16.22 -11.81 2.55
C ASN A 117 -16.41 -10.40 3.14
N ARG A 118 -15.31 -9.73 3.47
CA ARG A 118 -15.29 -8.43 4.17
C ARG A 118 -14.15 -7.54 3.68
N GLN A 119 -14.23 -6.26 4.03
CA GLN A 119 -13.15 -5.32 3.78
C GLN A 119 -11.94 -5.60 4.70
N ALA A 120 -10.75 -5.39 4.15
CA ALA A 120 -9.50 -5.41 4.86
C ALA A 120 -8.60 -4.28 4.35
N MET A 121 -7.82 -3.69 5.25
CA MET A 121 -6.78 -2.74 4.85
C MET A 121 -5.55 -3.53 4.40
N LYS A 122 -5.23 -3.42 3.12
CA LYS A 122 -4.02 -4.00 2.52
C LYS A 122 -2.89 -2.99 2.61
N ILE A 123 -1.80 -3.40 3.23
CA ILE A 123 -0.53 -2.68 3.25
C ILE A 123 0.43 -3.42 2.31
N GLY A 124 0.68 -2.85 1.14
CA GLY A 124 1.65 -3.36 0.18
C GLY A 124 3.07 -2.93 0.55
N LEU A 125 4.00 -3.88 0.55
CA LEU A 125 5.41 -3.67 0.84
C LEU A 125 6.21 -4.09 -0.41
N SER A 126 6.56 -3.13 -1.26
CA SER A 126 7.34 -3.40 -2.47
C SER A 126 8.82 -3.60 -2.15
N ASN A 127 9.40 -2.64 -1.42
CA ASN A 127 10.80 -2.63 -1.02
C ASN A 127 10.94 -2.11 0.42
N ALA A 128 10.43 -2.89 1.38
CA ALA A 128 10.65 -2.60 2.79
C ALA A 128 11.93 -3.29 3.30
N SER A 129 12.69 -2.62 4.15
CA SER A 129 13.89 -3.17 4.74
C SER A 129 14.13 -2.70 6.17
N ALA A 130 14.80 -3.54 6.95
CA ALA A 130 15.26 -3.21 8.29
C ALA A 130 16.75 -3.57 8.42
N THR A 131 17.58 -2.61 8.80
CA THR A 131 19.01 -2.84 9.05
C THR A 131 19.29 -2.84 10.55
N ASN A 132 20.13 -3.77 11.02
CA ASN A 132 20.44 -3.94 12.44
C ASN A 132 19.17 -4.19 13.28
N LEU A 133 18.27 -5.03 12.76
CA LEU A 133 16.99 -5.34 13.39
C LEU A 133 17.21 -6.20 14.64
N GLN A 134 16.68 -5.74 15.77
CA GLN A 134 16.57 -6.51 17.00
C GLN A 134 15.16 -6.36 17.56
N PHE A 135 14.59 -7.45 18.06
CA PHE A 135 13.38 -7.41 18.89
C PHE A 135 13.31 -8.65 19.79
N THR A 136 12.47 -8.57 20.82
CA THR A 136 12.17 -9.66 21.75
C THR A 136 10.67 -9.90 21.78
N LEU A 137 10.23 -11.09 21.42
CA LEU A 137 8.86 -11.54 21.63
C LEU A 137 8.73 -12.09 23.05
N GLY A 138 7.65 -11.71 23.75
CA GLY A 138 7.40 -12.18 25.11
C GLY A 138 5.93 -12.14 25.52
N GLY A 139 5.64 -12.74 26.67
CA GLY A 139 4.38 -12.56 27.40
C GLY A 139 4.61 -11.67 28.61
N ALA A 140 3.72 -10.71 28.88
CA ALA A 140 3.83 -9.77 29.99
C ALA A 140 2.52 -9.62 30.76
N ASN A 141 2.61 -9.30 32.06
CA ASN A 141 1.43 -8.97 32.87
C ASN A 141 0.89 -7.54 32.64
N GLN A 142 1.66 -6.68 31.97
CA GLN A 142 1.31 -5.29 31.70
C GLN A 142 1.84 -4.85 30.33
N GLY A 143 1.06 -3.99 29.65
CA GLY A 143 1.42 -3.48 28.31
C GLY A 143 2.47 -2.38 28.35
N LYS A 144 2.45 -1.53 29.38
CA LYS A 144 3.39 -0.41 29.58
C LYS A 144 4.45 -0.75 30.62
N VAL A 145 5.63 -0.13 30.46
CA VAL A 145 6.75 -0.29 31.40
C VAL A 145 6.73 0.75 32.52
N SER A 146 5.99 1.86 32.35
CA SER A 146 5.96 3.01 33.27
C SER A 146 5.30 2.77 34.64
N GLY A 147 5.04 1.51 35.02
CA GLY A 147 4.47 1.13 36.32
C GLY A 147 5.40 0.17 37.07
N SER A 148 5.38 0.21 38.41
CA SER A 148 6.04 -0.82 39.21
C SER A 148 5.38 -2.19 38.97
N GLY A 149 6.16 -3.28 39.05
CA GLY A 149 5.62 -4.64 38.97
C GLY A 149 5.42 -5.23 37.57
N LEU A 150 6.08 -4.69 36.53
CA LEU A 150 6.17 -5.38 35.23
C LEU A 150 6.86 -6.74 35.39
N GLN A 151 6.18 -7.80 34.99
CA GLN A 151 6.69 -9.16 34.88
C GLN A 151 6.54 -9.60 33.43
N GLN A 152 7.65 -9.95 32.80
CA GLN A 152 7.68 -10.39 31.41
C GLN A 152 8.58 -11.61 31.24
N THR A 153 8.06 -12.62 30.55
CA THR A 153 8.80 -13.79 30.11
C THR A 153 9.15 -13.62 28.64
N ASN A 154 10.44 -13.59 28.34
CA ASN A 154 10.93 -13.55 26.97
C ASN A 154 10.79 -14.95 26.35
N LEU A 155 10.18 -15.04 25.19
CA LEU A 155 9.96 -16.29 24.47
C LEU A 155 10.98 -16.47 23.35
N LEU A 156 11.28 -15.38 22.64
CA LEU A 156 12.23 -15.37 21.53
C LEU A 156 12.91 -14.01 21.46
N THR A 157 14.22 -14.01 21.27
CA THR A 157 14.97 -12.81 20.88
C THR A 157 15.52 -13.01 19.48
N TYR A 158 15.17 -12.11 18.57
CA TYR A 158 15.65 -12.10 17.20
C TYR A 158 16.65 -10.96 17.00
N GLN A 159 17.75 -11.24 16.29
CA GLN A 159 18.78 -10.26 15.96
C GLN A 159 19.34 -10.53 14.57
N ALA A 160 19.41 -9.47 13.75
CA ALA A 160 20.04 -9.51 12.43
C ALA A 160 20.91 -8.26 12.24
N THR A 161 22.23 -8.47 12.14
CA THR A 161 23.24 -7.43 11.96
C THR A 161 23.37 -6.91 10.51
N GLY A 162 22.53 -7.43 9.61
CA GLY A 162 22.47 -7.03 8.20
C GLY A 162 21.12 -6.42 7.83
N ALA A 163 20.87 -6.27 6.53
CA ALA A 163 19.58 -5.83 6.01
C ALA A 163 18.63 -7.03 5.88
N VAL A 164 17.50 -6.97 6.58
CA VAL A 164 16.34 -7.84 6.36
C VAL A 164 15.45 -7.15 5.32
N LYS A 165 15.08 -7.86 4.25
CA LYS A 165 14.12 -7.36 3.24
C LYS A 165 12.75 -7.99 3.45
N LEU A 166 11.71 -7.18 3.31
CA LEU A 166 10.32 -7.55 3.46
C LEU A 166 9.59 -7.14 2.16
N THR A 167 9.01 -8.13 1.48
CA THR A 167 8.22 -7.93 0.27
C THR A 167 6.92 -8.72 0.37
N GLY A 168 5.79 -8.10 0.04
CA GLY A 168 4.49 -8.75 0.07
C GLY A 168 3.38 -7.82 0.54
N ASN A 169 2.27 -8.40 0.99
CA ASN A 169 1.12 -7.65 1.48
C ASN A 169 0.82 -8.06 2.92
N VAL A 170 0.56 -7.09 3.79
CA VAL A 170 -0.01 -7.29 5.12
C VAL A 170 -1.47 -6.88 5.07
N TYR A 171 -2.37 -7.77 5.47
CA TYR A 171 -3.80 -7.48 5.55
C TYR A 171 -4.19 -7.25 7.00
N VAL A 172 -4.76 -6.09 7.29
CA VAL A 172 -5.28 -5.72 8.61
C VAL A 172 -6.79 -5.81 8.56
N PHE A 173 -7.33 -6.64 9.44
CA PHE A 173 -8.76 -6.90 9.56
C PHE A 173 -9.32 -6.10 10.72
N GLY A 174 -10.41 -5.37 10.48
CA GLY A 174 -11.14 -4.72 11.56
C GLY A 174 -11.73 -5.77 12.50
N THR A 175 -11.71 -5.50 13.80
CA THR A 175 -12.50 -6.28 14.75
C THR A 175 -13.99 -5.98 14.55
N PRO A 176 -14.89 -6.98 14.64
CA PRO A 176 -16.33 -6.77 14.61
C PRO A 176 -16.83 -5.78 15.66
#